data_AF-A0A0B1TR67-F1
#
_entry.id   AF-A0A0B1TR67-F1
#
_cell.length_a   1.000
_cell.length_b   1.000
_cell.length_c   1.000
_cell.angle_alpha   90.00
_cell.angle_beta   90.00
_cell.angle_gamma   90.00
#
_symmetry.space_group_name_H-M   'P 1'
#
loop_
_entity.id
_entity.type
_entity.pdbx_description
1 polymer ?
#
loop_
_entity_poly.entity_id
_entity_poly.type
_entity_poly.pdbx_seq_one_letter_code
_entity_poly.pdbx_strand_id
1 'polypeptide(L)'
;MVHAQIIEKNDTKVYNSGQEDENLYNVYVVLLDSHSSNQGTRNLPKTMHFLEKSMQAISFPYINKVGRNSMPNAVAMWFGKRMEKVDGKPFNLPDTKADWTFDSFCHRYIDNETFIFKEFSAEGYKFLEKLAKQALQTMLAEDWMQGVLNWPGCWGIKTEYFRPFQVALEEKAAVLLKRTYSRSNCIEPHQDILRYLENFINSYNGVPKFGWIWLSLLGHDHESGTIHADPDFQRFLLRNKKKVSRAVPMFTAAHLFGAFLILHETQ
;
A
#
# COMPACT_ATOMS: atom_id res chain seq x y z
N MET A 1 -18.97 -5.90 -10.54
CA MET A 1 -17.70 -5.17 -10.63
C MET A 1 -17.92 -3.79 -10.06
N VAL A 2 -17.06 -3.33 -9.17
CA VAL A 2 -17.19 -2.01 -8.54
C VAL A 2 -16.46 -0.99 -9.39
N HIS A 3 -17.10 0.13 -9.74
CA HIS A 3 -16.44 1.20 -10.47
C HIS A 3 -16.06 2.31 -9.50
N ALA A 4 -14.77 2.61 -9.42
CA ALA A 4 -14.22 3.75 -8.70
C ALA A 4 -13.47 4.66 -9.67
N GLN A 5 -13.68 5.97 -9.55
CA GLN A 5 -13.06 6.98 -10.39
C GLN A 5 -12.09 7.83 -9.58
N ILE A 6 -10.92 8.11 -10.15
CA ILE A 6 -10.04 9.16 -9.66
C ILE A 6 -10.53 10.48 -10.25
N ILE A 7 -10.95 11.40 -9.38
CA ILE A 7 -11.32 12.76 -9.76
C ILE A 7 -10.15 13.66 -9.39
N GLU A 8 -9.55 14.28 -10.41
CA GLU A 8 -8.46 15.23 -10.22
C GLU A 8 -8.99 16.51 -9.57
N LYS A 9 -8.32 16.98 -8.52
CA LYS A 9 -8.65 18.27 -7.90
C LYS A 9 -8.09 19.40 -8.77
N ASN A 10 -8.93 20.35 -9.14
CA ASN A 10 -8.54 21.50 -9.97
C ASN A 10 -7.51 22.44 -9.32
N ASP A 11 -7.19 22.25 -8.04
CA ASP A 11 -6.23 23.06 -7.30
C ASP A 11 -4.77 22.72 -7.60
N THR A 12 -4.49 21.60 -8.29
CA THR A 12 -3.15 21.33 -8.84
C THR A 12 -2.91 22.25 -10.03
N LYS A 13 -2.20 23.37 -9.81
CA LYS A 13 -1.65 24.16 -10.91
C LYS A 13 -0.85 23.20 -11.80
N VAL A 14 -1.33 23.05 -13.04
CA VAL A 14 -0.69 22.24 -14.08
C VAL A 14 0.75 22.70 -14.19
N TYR A 15 1.68 21.76 -14.06
CA TYR A 15 3.08 21.99 -14.30
C TYR A 15 3.25 22.34 -15.79
N ASN A 16 3.25 23.63 -16.12
CA ASN A 16 3.46 24.15 -17.49
C ASN A 16 4.95 24.19 -17.86
N SER A 17 5.70 23.19 -17.43
CA SER A 17 7.09 23.01 -17.79
C SER A 17 7.17 21.62 -18.41
N GLY A 18 7.45 21.54 -19.71
CA GLY A 18 7.62 20.28 -20.43
C GLY A 18 8.83 19.45 -19.98
N GLN A 19 9.34 19.68 -18.77
CA GLN A 19 10.44 18.95 -18.15
C GLN A 19 9.98 18.35 -16.82
N GLU A 20 9.68 17.05 -16.81
CA GLU A 20 9.64 16.29 -15.56
C GLU A 20 10.92 16.57 -14.78
N ASP A 21 10.82 17.02 -13.53
CA ASP A 21 11.98 17.15 -12.66
C ASP A 21 12.60 15.75 -12.48
N GLU A 22 13.84 15.59 -12.92
CA GLU A 22 14.57 14.32 -12.89
C GLU A 22 14.71 13.76 -11.46
N ASN A 23 14.52 14.59 -10.43
CA ASN A 23 14.70 14.21 -9.03
C ASN A 23 13.43 13.71 -8.32
N LEU A 24 12.26 13.74 -8.97
CA LEU A 24 11.00 13.35 -8.33
C LEU A 24 10.49 12.01 -8.86
N TYR A 25 10.39 11.02 -7.96
CA TYR A 25 9.91 9.67 -8.29
C TYR A 25 8.49 9.45 -7.77
N ASN A 26 7.72 8.68 -8.54
CA ASN A 26 6.48 8.11 -8.03
C ASN A 26 6.81 6.95 -7.07
N VAL A 27 5.93 6.67 -6.11
CA VAL A 27 6.08 5.52 -5.21
C VAL A 27 4.75 4.77 -5.20
N TYR A 28 4.79 3.47 -5.47
CA TYR A 28 3.58 2.65 -5.49
C TYR A 28 3.80 1.39 -4.66
N VAL A 29 3.05 1.23 -3.59
CA VAL A 29 3.17 0.08 -2.70
C VAL A 29 1.98 -0.86 -2.92
N VAL A 30 2.28 -2.12 -3.22
CA VAL A 30 1.32 -3.23 -3.27
C VAL A 30 1.59 -4.13 -2.08
N LEU A 31 0.66 -4.15 -1.13
CA LEU A 31 0.78 -4.97 0.07
C LEU A 31 -0.17 -6.15 0.03
N LEU A 32 0.36 -7.36 0.27
CA LEU A 32 -0.38 -8.61 0.40
C LEU A 32 -0.46 -9.00 1.87
N ASP A 33 -1.66 -9.01 2.44
CA ASP A 33 -1.85 -9.42 3.82
C ASP A 33 -1.71 -10.94 3.96
N SER A 34 -1.33 -11.38 5.16
CA SER A 34 -1.18 -12.79 5.54
C SER A 34 -0.17 -13.60 4.69
N HIS A 35 0.74 -12.91 4.01
CA HIS A 35 1.75 -13.53 3.16
C HIS A 35 3.13 -13.56 3.80
N SER A 36 3.84 -14.65 3.54
CA SER A 36 5.28 -14.77 3.79
C SER A 36 6.11 -14.53 2.53
N SER A 37 7.37 -14.10 2.71
CA SER A 37 8.36 -14.01 1.62
C SER A 37 8.44 -15.33 0.84
N ASN A 38 8.51 -16.45 1.55
CA ASN A 38 8.53 -17.79 0.97
C ASN A 38 7.25 -18.14 0.20
N GLN A 39 6.08 -17.73 0.69
CA GLN A 39 4.83 -17.87 -0.07
C GLN A 39 4.83 -16.98 -1.30
N GLY A 40 5.32 -15.75 -1.22
CA GLY A 40 5.47 -14.86 -2.39
C GLY A 40 6.31 -15.52 -3.48
N THR A 41 7.48 -16.07 -3.13
CA THR A 41 8.36 -16.77 -4.09
C THR A 41 7.68 -17.99 -4.73
N ARG A 42 6.86 -18.75 -3.98
CA ARG A 42 6.20 -19.95 -4.50
C ARG A 42 4.91 -19.66 -5.26
N ASN A 43 4.10 -18.72 -4.76
CA ASN A 43 2.74 -18.48 -5.25
C ASN A 43 2.70 -17.44 -6.37
N LEU A 44 3.70 -16.56 -6.46
CA LEU A 44 3.76 -15.48 -7.45
C LEU A 44 4.95 -15.61 -8.43
N PRO A 45 5.30 -16.81 -8.94
CA PRO A 45 6.55 -17.01 -9.68
C PRO A 45 6.65 -16.13 -10.93
N LYS A 46 5.54 -15.85 -11.63
CA LYS A 46 5.56 -15.01 -12.84
C LYS A 46 5.79 -13.54 -12.51
N THR A 47 5.12 -13.05 -11.48
CA THR A 47 5.27 -11.68 -10.99
C THR A 47 6.69 -11.46 -10.47
N MET A 48 7.19 -12.38 -9.66
CA MET A 48 8.53 -12.34 -9.09
C MET A 48 9.61 -12.38 -10.17
N HIS A 49 9.47 -13.28 -11.14
CA HIS A 49 10.38 -13.34 -12.29
C HIS A 49 10.37 -12.03 -13.09
N PHE A 50 9.19 -11.43 -13.31
CA PHE A 50 9.09 -10.16 -14.02
C PHE A 50 9.77 -9.02 -13.24
N LEU A 51 9.51 -8.91 -11.94
CA LEU A 51 10.13 -7.92 -11.08
C LEU A 51 11.66 -8.03 -11.12
N GLU A 52 12.20 -9.22 -10.84
CA GLU A 52 13.65 -9.43 -10.75
C GLU A 52 14.35 -9.33 -12.12
N LYS A 53 13.80 -9.95 -13.16
CA LYS A 53 14.48 -10.07 -14.46
C LYS A 53 14.18 -8.93 -15.42
N SER A 54 12.96 -8.38 -15.38
CA SER A 54 12.53 -7.36 -16.34
C SER A 54 12.50 -5.94 -15.78
N MET A 55 12.41 -5.80 -14.45
CA MET A 55 12.41 -4.50 -13.76
C MET A 55 13.62 -4.32 -12.84
N GLN A 56 14.52 -5.29 -12.76
CA GLN A 56 15.72 -5.24 -11.92
C GLN A 56 15.40 -4.98 -10.44
N ALA A 57 14.28 -5.52 -9.96
CA ALA A 57 13.88 -5.39 -8.57
C ALA A 57 14.90 -6.04 -7.63
N ILE A 58 15.20 -5.34 -6.55
CA ILE A 58 16.03 -5.83 -5.45
C ILE A 58 15.11 -6.48 -4.43
N SER A 59 15.35 -7.75 -4.15
CA SER A 59 14.68 -8.49 -3.08
C SER A 59 15.37 -8.22 -1.76
N PHE A 60 14.60 -7.91 -0.72
CA PHE A 60 15.07 -7.81 0.66
C PHE A 60 14.62 -9.04 1.44
N PRO A 61 15.39 -10.14 1.41
CA PRO A 61 15.06 -11.31 2.19
C PRO A 61 15.28 -11.02 3.68
N TYR A 62 14.59 -11.78 4.53
CA TYR A 62 14.79 -11.77 6.00
C TYR A 62 14.38 -10.48 6.72
N ILE A 63 13.47 -9.69 6.13
CA ILE A 63 12.83 -8.61 6.90
C ILE A 63 11.87 -9.23 7.92
N ASN A 64 12.12 -8.91 9.18
CA ASN A 64 11.31 -9.42 10.29
C ASN A 64 10.09 -8.53 10.51
N LYS A 65 8.97 -9.19 10.85
CA LYS A 65 7.78 -8.50 11.34
C LYS A 65 8.05 -7.88 12.71
N VAL A 66 7.40 -6.76 12.98
CA VAL A 66 7.48 -6.03 14.26
C VAL A 66 6.46 -6.54 15.27
N GLY A 67 5.35 -7.12 14.80
CA GLY A 67 4.36 -7.74 15.67
C GLY A 67 3.61 -8.91 15.03
N ARG A 68 2.73 -9.55 15.82
CA ARG A 68 2.06 -10.79 15.43
C ARG A 68 1.03 -10.57 14.32
N ASN A 69 0.24 -9.50 14.42
CA ASN A 69 -0.90 -9.18 13.57
C ASN A 69 -0.58 -8.06 12.56
N SER A 70 -1.44 -7.84 11.57
CA SER A 70 -1.29 -6.78 10.56
C SER A 70 -1.16 -5.38 11.17
N MET A 71 -1.98 -5.05 12.18
CA MET A 71 -2.01 -3.70 12.79
C MET A 71 -0.65 -3.28 13.41
N PRO A 72 -0.01 -4.05 14.31
CA PRO A 72 1.33 -3.71 14.80
C PRO A 72 2.38 -3.47 13.71
N ASN A 73 2.32 -4.24 12.61
CA ASN A 73 3.24 -4.09 11.48
C ASN A 73 2.93 -2.84 10.65
N ALA A 74 1.64 -2.54 10.42
CA ALA A 74 1.20 -1.31 9.78
C ALA A 74 1.63 -0.07 10.57
N VAL A 75 1.46 -0.10 11.89
CA VAL A 75 1.83 1.02 12.77
C VAL A 75 3.34 1.28 12.73
N ALA A 76 4.16 0.22 12.73
CA ALA A 76 5.60 0.35 12.56
C ALA A 76 5.97 0.95 11.20
N MET A 77 5.33 0.48 10.14
CA MET A 77 5.62 0.89 8.76
C MET A 77 5.15 2.32 8.44
N TRP A 78 4.02 2.74 8.99
CA TRP A 78 3.39 4.00 8.64
C TRP A 78 3.64 5.13 9.63
N PHE A 79 3.94 4.82 10.89
CA PHE A 79 4.17 5.82 11.95
C PHE A 79 5.57 5.71 12.57
N GLY A 80 6.35 4.68 12.23
CA GLY A 80 7.65 4.44 12.86
C GLY A 80 7.52 4.09 14.35
N LYS A 81 6.38 3.55 14.79
CA LYS A 81 6.08 3.24 16.19
C LYS A 81 5.91 1.74 16.39
N ARG A 82 6.35 1.24 17.54
CA ARG A 82 6.17 -0.16 17.92
C ARG A 82 4.99 -0.35 18.86
N MET A 83 4.16 -1.35 18.61
CA MET A 83 3.03 -1.71 19.48
C MET A 83 3.26 -2.93 20.37
N GLU A 84 4.29 -3.73 20.09
CA GLU A 84 4.61 -4.94 20.85
C GLU A 84 5.99 -4.82 21.52
N LYS A 85 6.16 -5.42 22.70
CA LYS A 85 7.49 -5.48 23.32
C LYS A 85 8.36 -6.51 22.61
N VAL A 86 9.67 -6.27 22.59
CA VAL A 86 10.66 -7.26 22.11
C VAL A 86 11.38 -7.80 23.33
N ASP A 87 11.28 -9.12 23.53
CA ASP A 87 12.07 -9.82 24.55
C ASP A 87 13.51 -9.98 24.05
N GLY A 88 14.43 -9.28 24.68
CA GLY A 88 15.84 -9.29 24.31
C GLY A 88 16.62 -10.45 24.96
N LYS A 89 16.04 -11.10 25.97
CA LYS A 89 16.72 -12.12 26.78
C LYS A 89 17.25 -13.31 25.98
N PRO A 90 16.55 -13.84 24.95
CA PRO A 90 17.10 -14.91 24.12
C PRO A 90 18.43 -14.57 23.43
N PHE A 91 18.74 -13.28 23.29
CA PHE A 91 19.97 -12.77 22.66
C PHE A 91 20.90 -12.05 23.66
N ASN A 92 20.67 -12.16 24.97
CA ASN A 92 21.38 -11.39 26.01
C ASN A 92 21.30 -9.87 25.82
N LEU A 93 20.18 -9.36 25.27
CA LEU A 93 19.92 -7.95 25.05
C LEU A 93 18.83 -7.44 26.02
N PRO A 94 18.79 -6.12 26.32
CA PRO A 94 17.70 -5.56 27.10
C PRO A 94 16.37 -5.63 26.33
N ASP A 95 15.28 -5.81 27.07
CA ASP A 95 13.93 -5.75 26.52
C ASP A 95 13.67 -4.37 25.91
N THR A 96 13.07 -4.35 24.73
CA THR A 96 12.62 -3.08 24.14
C THR A 96 11.12 -2.90 24.37
N LYS A 97 10.76 -1.74 24.92
CA LYS A 97 9.37 -1.40 25.22
C LYS A 97 8.60 -1.08 23.93
N ALA A 98 7.28 -1.22 24.00
CA ALA A 98 6.38 -0.69 22.98
C ALA A 98 6.29 0.83 23.13
N ASP A 99 6.25 1.55 22.01
CA ASP A 99 6.02 2.99 21.97
C ASP A 99 4.55 3.30 22.23
N TRP A 100 3.66 2.50 21.65
CA TRP A 100 2.21 2.59 21.82
C TRP A 100 1.61 1.30 22.34
N THR A 101 0.59 1.42 23.17
CA THR A 101 -0.29 0.31 23.55
C THR A 101 -1.50 0.26 22.62
N PHE A 102 -2.18 -0.89 22.57
CA PHE A 102 -3.46 -1.03 21.87
C PHE A 102 -4.45 0.07 22.28
N ASP A 103 -4.59 0.31 23.58
CA ASP A 103 -5.50 1.33 24.11
C ASP A 103 -5.14 2.74 23.65
N SER A 104 -3.86 3.10 23.75
CA SER A 104 -3.36 4.40 23.32
C SER A 104 -3.52 4.64 21.83
N PHE A 105 -3.57 3.59 21.00
CA PHE A 105 -3.79 3.70 19.56
C PHE A 105 -5.28 3.70 19.21
N CYS A 106 -6.07 2.83 19.85
CA CYS A 106 -7.42 2.48 19.41
C CYS A 106 -8.48 3.51 19.84
N HIS A 107 -8.32 4.11 21.02
CA HIS A 107 -9.31 5.00 21.63
C HIS A 107 -8.97 6.49 21.47
N ARG A 108 -8.27 6.85 20.39
CA ARG A 108 -8.02 8.24 20.01
C ARG A 108 -7.92 8.39 18.50
N TYR A 109 -8.08 9.62 18.03
CA TYR A 109 -7.70 9.98 16.68
C TYR A 109 -6.18 10.17 16.59
N ILE A 110 -5.56 9.54 15.60
CA ILE A 110 -4.10 9.61 15.37
C ILE A 110 -3.73 10.68 14.33
N ASP A 111 -4.63 11.63 14.07
CA ASP A 111 -4.43 12.70 13.09
C ASP A 111 -3.27 13.65 13.43
N ASN A 112 -2.83 13.71 14.70
CA ASN A 112 -1.71 14.56 15.10
C ASN A 112 -0.35 13.87 15.02
N GLU A 113 -0.30 12.59 14.65
CA GLU A 113 0.94 11.82 14.56
C GLU A 113 1.62 12.00 13.21
N THR A 114 2.95 11.88 13.21
CA THR A 114 3.73 11.73 11.99
C THR A 114 3.33 10.44 11.29
N PHE A 115 2.88 10.56 10.04
CA PHE A 115 2.32 9.48 9.24
C PHE A 115 2.90 9.55 7.84
N ILE A 116 3.39 8.43 7.31
CA ILE A 116 4.11 8.41 6.03
C ILE A 116 3.33 9.07 4.89
N PHE A 117 2.00 8.89 4.80
CA PHE A 117 1.18 9.53 3.77
C PHE A 117 1.12 11.05 3.96
N LYS A 118 1.08 11.54 5.20
CA LYS A 118 1.16 12.98 5.49
C LYS A 118 2.54 13.53 5.15
N GLU A 119 3.60 12.80 5.45
CA GLU A 119 4.95 13.20 5.10
C GLU A 119 5.15 13.26 3.59
N PHE A 120 4.76 12.23 2.83
CA PHE A 120 4.82 12.28 1.37
C PHE A 120 3.98 13.43 0.80
N SER A 121 2.77 13.64 1.34
CA SER A 121 1.93 14.78 0.93
C SER A 121 2.61 16.13 1.25
N ALA A 122 3.19 16.28 2.44
CA ALA A 122 3.84 17.49 2.95
C ALA A 122 5.23 17.78 2.35
N GLU A 123 6.02 16.75 2.03
CA GLU A 123 7.33 16.90 1.38
C GLU A 123 7.17 17.39 -0.06
N GLY A 124 6.06 17.05 -0.72
CA GLY A 124 5.60 17.81 -1.87
C GLY A 124 5.59 19.31 -1.55
N TYR A 125 4.85 19.73 -0.53
CA TYR A 125 4.79 21.16 -0.15
C TYR A 125 6.14 21.78 0.23
N LYS A 126 7.07 21.07 0.88
CA LYS A 126 8.40 21.62 1.25
C LYS A 126 9.36 21.72 0.07
N PHE A 127 9.45 20.68 -0.78
CA PHE A 127 10.23 20.75 -2.02
C PHE A 127 9.71 21.88 -2.91
N LEU A 128 8.38 22.07 -2.90
CA LEU A 128 7.67 23.00 -3.76
C LEU A 128 7.49 24.39 -3.14
N GLU A 129 7.87 24.59 -1.88
CA GLU A 129 8.10 25.92 -1.31
C GLU A 129 9.36 26.56 -1.95
N LYS A 130 10.34 25.74 -2.35
CA LYS A 130 11.48 26.18 -3.18
C LYS A 130 11.13 26.32 -4.67
N LEU A 131 10.13 25.58 -5.16
CA LEU A 131 9.71 25.57 -6.57
C LEU A 131 8.18 25.37 -6.66
N ALA A 132 7.38 26.44 -6.58
CA ALA A 132 5.93 26.45 -6.83
C ALA A 132 5.06 25.30 -6.23
N LYS A 133 4.52 25.49 -5.02
CA LYS A 133 3.35 24.82 -4.39
C LYS A 133 2.62 23.76 -5.24
N GLN A 134 3.08 22.51 -5.21
CA GLN A 134 2.33 21.31 -5.64
C GLN A 134 2.17 20.42 -4.39
N ALA A 135 1.04 19.77 -4.24
CA ALA A 135 0.89 18.71 -3.25
C ALA A 135 1.27 17.40 -3.94
N LEU A 136 2.07 16.56 -3.30
CA LEU A 136 2.23 15.18 -3.76
C LEU A 136 0.89 14.48 -3.59
N GLN A 137 0.39 13.87 -4.66
CA GLN A 137 -0.91 13.24 -4.59
C GLN A 137 -0.80 11.85 -3.94
N THR A 138 -1.52 11.65 -2.85
CA THR A 138 -1.50 10.39 -2.09
C THR A 138 -2.77 9.58 -2.33
N MET A 139 -2.64 8.26 -2.43
CA MET A 139 -3.76 7.31 -2.47
C MET A 139 -3.49 6.16 -1.48
N LEU A 140 -4.48 5.82 -0.65
CA LEU A 140 -4.51 4.60 0.16
C LEU A 140 -5.81 3.87 -0.18
N ALA A 141 -5.75 2.60 -0.58
CA ALA A 141 -6.92 1.77 -0.82
C ALA A 141 -6.73 0.36 -0.25
N GLU A 142 -7.73 -0.15 0.46
CA GLU A 142 -7.73 -1.51 1.00
C GLU A 142 -9.01 -2.25 0.55
N ASP A 143 -8.97 -3.57 0.45
CA ASP A 143 -10.13 -4.42 0.10
C ASP A 143 -10.98 -4.84 1.31
N TRP A 144 -10.71 -4.30 2.50
CA TRP A 144 -11.43 -4.62 3.72
C TRP A 144 -11.87 -3.35 4.46
N MET A 145 -13.18 -3.18 4.65
CA MET A 145 -13.79 -1.97 5.23
C MET A 145 -13.31 -1.69 6.65
N GLN A 146 -13.11 -2.73 7.45
CA GLN A 146 -12.68 -2.54 8.83
C GLN A 146 -11.26 -1.98 8.89
N GLY A 147 -10.48 -2.19 7.83
CA GLY A 147 -9.17 -1.58 7.59
C GLY A 147 -8.13 -1.86 8.68
N VAL A 148 -6.86 -1.59 8.38
CA VAL A 148 -5.80 -1.93 9.34
C VAL A 148 -5.72 -0.95 10.52
N LEU A 149 -6.15 0.31 10.35
CA LEU A 149 -6.13 1.33 11.41
C LEU A 149 -7.41 1.41 12.25
N ASN A 150 -8.44 0.67 11.84
CA ASN A 150 -9.79 0.77 12.38
C ASN A 150 -10.28 -0.55 12.97
N TRP A 151 -9.66 -1.67 12.63
CA TRP A 151 -9.90 -2.93 13.29
C TRP A 151 -9.13 -3.05 14.63
N PRO A 152 -9.73 -3.61 15.70
CA PRO A 152 -11.14 -3.96 15.91
C PRO A 152 -11.90 -2.83 16.63
N GLY A 153 -12.54 -1.92 15.89
CA GLY A 153 -13.34 -0.83 16.47
C GLY A 153 -12.55 0.42 16.89
N CYS A 154 -11.34 0.59 16.35
CA CYS A 154 -10.49 1.73 16.62
C CYS A 154 -10.95 2.98 15.88
N TRP A 155 -10.74 4.14 16.49
CA TRP A 155 -11.15 5.43 15.91
C TRP A 155 -10.35 5.74 14.63
N GLY A 156 -9.06 5.38 14.63
CA GLY A 156 -8.15 5.51 13.50
C GLY A 156 -7.91 6.98 13.12
N ILE A 157 -7.89 7.25 11.81
CA ILE A 157 -7.71 8.59 11.26
C ILE A 157 -9.08 9.19 10.92
N LYS A 158 -9.29 10.46 11.31
CA LYS A 158 -10.51 11.23 11.00
C LYS A 158 -10.50 11.80 9.58
N THR A 159 -9.32 12.18 9.07
CA THR A 159 -9.16 12.77 7.72
C THR A 159 -9.55 11.77 6.60
N GLU A 160 -10.17 12.26 5.53
CA GLU A 160 -10.69 11.47 4.40
C GLU A 160 -9.58 10.87 3.52
N TYR A 161 -9.06 9.70 3.91
CA TYR A 161 -8.50 8.72 2.98
C TYR A 161 -9.65 7.92 2.34
N PHE A 162 -9.40 6.96 1.45
CA PHE A 162 -10.44 6.23 0.67
C PHE A 162 -11.49 5.44 1.50
N ARG A 163 -11.46 5.59 2.83
CA ARG A 163 -12.40 5.08 3.83
C ARG A 163 -13.88 5.33 3.51
N PRO A 164 -14.35 6.53 3.11
CA PRO A 164 -15.77 6.72 2.79
C PRO A 164 -16.24 5.78 1.67
N PHE A 165 -15.37 5.50 0.70
CA PHE A 165 -15.67 4.55 -0.36
C PHE A 165 -15.72 3.12 0.16
N GLN A 166 -14.74 2.67 0.93
CA GLN A 166 -14.70 1.32 1.51
C GLN A 166 -15.89 1.04 2.44
N VAL A 167 -16.23 2.01 3.30
CA VAL A 167 -17.37 1.93 4.22
C VAL A 167 -18.69 1.95 3.44
N ALA A 168 -18.88 2.86 2.50
CA ALA A 168 -20.10 2.90 1.69
C ALA A 168 -20.28 1.61 0.87
N LEU A 169 -19.18 1.06 0.37
CA LEU A 169 -19.17 -0.16 -0.42
C LEU A 169 -19.65 -1.34 0.43
N GLU A 170 -19.03 -1.59 1.58
CA GLU A 170 -19.43 -2.73 2.42
C GLU A 170 -20.74 -2.49 3.18
N GLU A 171 -21.01 -1.33 3.78
CA GLU A 171 -22.25 -1.12 4.54
C GLU A 171 -23.51 -1.16 3.65
N LYS A 172 -23.47 -0.49 2.49
CA LYS A 172 -24.67 -0.32 1.64
C LYS A 172 -24.77 -1.38 0.54
N ALA A 173 -23.67 -1.98 0.13
CA ALA A 173 -23.64 -2.94 -0.97
C ALA A 173 -23.11 -4.33 -0.57
N ALA A 174 -22.81 -4.63 0.70
CA ALA A 174 -22.25 -5.94 1.13
C ALA A 174 -22.93 -7.15 0.50
N VAL A 175 -24.27 -7.19 0.48
CA VAL A 175 -25.00 -8.33 -0.10
C VAL A 175 -24.75 -8.47 -1.61
N LEU A 176 -24.78 -7.34 -2.33
CA LEU A 176 -24.50 -7.32 -3.77
C LEU A 176 -23.04 -7.64 -4.07
N LEU A 177 -22.12 -7.15 -3.23
CA LEU A 177 -20.69 -7.41 -3.37
C LEU A 177 -20.35 -8.85 -3.09
N LYS A 178 -20.92 -9.46 -2.04
CA LYS A 178 -20.73 -10.88 -1.76
C LYS A 178 -21.25 -11.76 -2.89
N ARG A 179 -22.35 -11.36 -3.55
CA ARG A 179 -22.84 -12.03 -4.76
C ARG A 179 -21.92 -11.80 -5.95
N THR A 180 -21.41 -10.58 -6.11
CA THR A 180 -20.52 -10.17 -7.20
C THR A 180 -19.17 -10.87 -7.12
N TYR A 181 -18.49 -10.74 -5.98
CA TYR A 181 -17.21 -11.36 -5.64
C TYR A 181 -17.44 -12.79 -5.18
N SER A 182 -17.81 -13.64 -6.13
CA SER A 182 -18.10 -15.03 -5.89
C SER A 182 -17.38 -15.90 -6.92
N ARG A 183 -17.10 -17.14 -6.52
CA ARG A 183 -16.48 -18.14 -7.38
C ARG A 183 -17.27 -18.38 -8.67
N SER A 184 -18.60 -18.24 -8.63
CA SER A 184 -19.45 -18.40 -9.82
C SER A 184 -19.27 -17.28 -10.85
N ASN A 185 -18.95 -16.07 -10.41
CA ASN A 185 -18.75 -14.94 -11.30
C ASN A 185 -17.30 -14.80 -11.77
N CYS A 186 -16.35 -15.48 -11.11
CA CYS A 186 -14.92 -15.36 -11.38
C CYS A 186 -14.42 -13.90 -11.27
N ILE A 187 -15.00 -13.12 -10.36
CA ILE A 187 -14.61 -11.74 -10.07
C ILE A 187 -14.11 -11.71 -8.64
N GLU A 188 -12.96 -11.07 -8.43
CA GLU A 188 -12.33 -10.98 -7.12
C GLU A 188 -11.97 -9.52 -6.77
N PRO A 189 -11.99 -9.16 -5.47
CA PRO A 189 -11.76 -7.78 -5.05
C PRO A 189 -10.41 -7.20 -5.49
N HIS A 190 -9.34 -8.00 -5.53
CA HIS A 190 -8.00 -7.51 -5.88
C HIS A 190 -7.94 -6.95 -7.30
N GLN A 191 -8.76 -7.46 -8.23
CA GLN A 191 -8.81 -6.97 -9.61
C GLN A 191 -9.35 -5.54 -9.68
N ASP A 192 -10.36 -5.23 -8.87
CA ASP A 192 -10.94 -3.88 -8.80
C ASP A 192 -9.97 -2.89 -8.15
N ILE A 193 -9.25 -3.30 -7.11
CA ILE A 193 -8.21 -2.47 -6.48
C ILE A 193 -7.01 -2.24 -7.38
N LEU A 194 -6.52 -3.27 -8.08
CA LEU A 194 -5.44 -3.12 -9.06
C LEU A 194 -5.84 -2.16 -10.19
N ARG A 195 -7.09 -2.22 -10.66
CA ARG A 195 -7.62 -1.27 -11.64
C ARG A 195 -7.74 0.15 -11.07
N TYR A 196 -8.10 0.29 -9.80
CA TYR A 196 -8.11 1.60 -9.14
C TYR A 196 -6.70 2.20 -9.03
N LEU A 197 -5.70 1.40 -8.67
CA LEU A 197 -4.29 1.81 -8.70
C LEU A 197 -3.83 2.16 -10.13
N GLU A 198 -4.25 1.40 -11.15
CA GLU A 198 -3.97 1.70 -12.56
C GLU A 198 -4.56 3.06 -12.97
N ASN A 199 -5.80 3.36 -12.57
CA ASN A 199 -6.40 4.68 -12.79
C ASN A 199 -5.60 5.78 -12.10
N PHE A 200 -5.14 5.55 -10.87
CA PHE A 200 -4.32 6.51 -10.13
C PHE A 200 -2.96 6.76 -10.79
N ILE A 201 -2.27 5.70 -11.23
CA ILE A 201 -1.02 5.79 -12.01
C ILE A 201 -1.21 6.65 -13.27
N ASN A 202 -2.39 6.58 -13.89
CA ASN A 202 -2.71 7.30 -15.12
C ASN A 202 -3.26 8.71 -14.93
N SER A 203 -3.62 9.09 -13.70
CA SER A 203 -4.08 10.44 -13.33
C SER A 203 -2.94 11.37 -12.92
N TYR A 204 -3.22 12.66 -12.76
CA TYR A 204 -2.30 13.69 -12.28
C TYR A 204 -0.98 13.70 -13.07
N ASN A 205 -1.07 13.90 -14.38
CA ASN A 205 0.11 13.94 -15.26
C ASN A 205 1.06 15.08 -14.84
N GLY A 206 2.37 14.78 -14.76
CA GLY A 206 3.38 15.74 -14.33
C GLY A 206 3.38 16.03 -12.81
N VAL A 207 2.62 15.27 -12.02
CA VAL A 207 2.62 15.36 -10.55
C VAL A 207 3.20 14.07 -9.96
N PRO A 208 4.17 14.15 -9.03
CA PRO A 208 4.60 12.99 -8.27
C PRO A 208 3.45 12.38 -7.45
N LYS A 209 3.42 11.05 -7.39
CA LYS A 209 2.36 10.28 -6.74
C LYS A 209 2.92 9.30 -5.72
N PHE A 210 2.19 9.15 -4.61
CA PHE A 210 2.40 8.11 -3.61
C PHE A 210 1.12 7.28 -3.50
N GLY A 211 1.12 6.09 -4.08
CA GLY A 211 -0.01 5.17 -4.03
C GLY A 211 0.28 3.98 -3.13
N TRP A 212 -0.70 3.57 -2.33
CA TRP A 212 -0.63 2.38 -1.50
C TRP A 212 -1.91 1.58 -1.66
N ILE A 213 -1.78 0.30 -2.01
CA ILE A 213 -2.88 -0.65 -1.95
C ILE A 213 -2.58 -1.76 -0.94
N TRP A 214 -3.59 -2.14 -0.16
CA TRP A 214 -3.53 -3.23 0.82
C TRP A 214 -4.56 -4.29 0.47
N LEU A 215 -4.09 -5.46 0.07
CA LEU A 215 -4.91 -6.61 -0.32
C LEU A 215 -4.99 -7.59 0.85
N SER A 216 -5.99 -7.38 1.69
CA SER A 216 -6.30 -8.17 2.87
C SER A 216 -6.94 -9.50 2.49
N LEU A 217 -7.97 -9.45 1.64
CA LEU A 217 -8.87 -10.59 1.41
C LEU A 217 -8.25 -11.70 0.57
N LEU A 218 -7.33 -11.37 -0.35
CA LEU A 218 -6.77 -12.33 -1.29
C LEU A 218 -5.98 -13.46 -0.62
N GLY A 219 -5.29 -13.13 0.47
CA GLY A 219 -4.52 -14.09 1.27
C GLY A 219 -5.17 -14.51 2.58
N HIS A 220 -6.25 -13.85 2.97
CA HIS A 220 -6.92 -14.12 4.23
C HIS A 220 -7.48 -15.55 4.20
N ASP A 221 -7.22 -16.32 5.26
CA ASP A 221 -7.73 -17.68 5.50
C ASP A 221 -7.21 -18.82 4.58
N HIS A 222 -6.47 -18.52 3.51
CA HIS A 222 -6.00 -19.53 2.55
C HIS A 222 -4.56 -19.30 2.06
N GLU A 223 -3.66 -20.24 2.39
CA GLU A 223 -2.23 -20.18 2.00
C GLU A 223 -1.99 -20.19 0.48
N SER A 224 -2.92 -20.75 -0.30
CA SER A 224 -2.89 -20.80 -1.77
C SER A 224 -3.70 -19.69 -2.43
N GLY A 225 -4.29 -18.78 -1.66
CA GLY A 225 -5.22 -17.74 -2.14
C GLY A 225 -4.60 -16.75 -3.13
N THR A 226 -3.28 -16.65 -3.23
CA THR A 226 -2.61 -15.76 -4.20
C THR A 226 -2.15 -16.45 -5.49
N ILE A 227 -2.18 -17.79 -5.56
CA ILE A 227 -1.61 -18.53 -6.70
C ILE A 227 -2.33 -18.17 -8.01
N HIS A 228 -3.66 -18.10 -7.98
CA HIS A 228 -4.45 -17.76 -9.17
C HIS A 228 -4.37 -16.28 -9.54
N ALA A 229 -3.93 -15.41 -8.64
CA ALA A 229 -3.76 -13.98 -8.88
C ALA A 229 -2.39 -13.61 -9.46
N ASP A 230 -1.41 -14.52 -9.48
CA ASP A 230 -0.08 -14.27 -10.07
C ASP A 230 -0.15 -13.69 -11.50
N PRO A 231 -0.97 -14.24 -12.42
CA PRO A 231 -1.11 -13.67 -13.76
C PRO A 231 -1.74 -12.26 -13.76
N ASP A 232 -2.59 -11.92 -12.78
CA ASP A 232 -3.20 -10.60 -12.67
C ASP A 232 -2.15 -9.55 -12.32
N PHE A 233 -1.32 -9.82 -11.31
CA PHE A 233 -0.22 -8.93 -10.92
C PHE A 233 0.81 -8.76 -12.04
N GLN A 234 1.22 -9.86 -12.67
CA GLN A 234 2.14 -9.80 -13.81
C GLN A 234 1.57 -8.95 -14.96
N ARG A 235 0.29 -9.14 -15.32
CA ARG A 235 -0.37 -8.34 -16.37
C ARG A 235 -0.47 -6.87 -15.99
N PHE A 236 -0.78 -6.56 -14.73
CA PHE A 236 -0.80 -5.19 -14.25
C PHE A 236 0.58 -4.53 -14.42
N LEU A 237 1.66 -5.20 -13.99
CA LEU A 237 3.02 -4.69 -14.11
C LEU A 237 3.48 -4.55 -15.56
N LEU A 238 3.15 -5.50 -16.43
CA LEU A 238 3.46 -5.43 -17.86
C LEU A 238 2.79 -4.22 -18.53
N ARG A 239 1.50 -4.00 -18.27
CA ARG A 239 0.74 -2.86 -18.82
C ARG A 239 1.28 -1.52 -18.35
N ASN A 240 1.75 -1.46 -17.10
CA ASN A 240 2.19 -0.22 -16.47
C ASN A 240 3.73 -0.06 -16.43
N LYS A 241 4.49 -0.94 -17.10
CA LYS A 241 5.97 -1.01 -17.02
C LYS A 241 6.63 0.35 -17.18
N LYS A 242 6.25 1.13 -18.21
CA LYS A 242 6.86 2.45 -18.48
C LYS A 242 6.63 3.49 -17.38
N LYS A 243 5.46 3.47 -16.74
CA LYS A 243 5.09 4.43 -15.69
C LYS A 243 5.61 3.99 -14.32
N VAL A 244 5.71 2.68 -14.10
CA VAL A 244 6.20 2.10 -12.86
C VAL A 244 7.73 1.99 -12.84
N SER A 245 8.40 1.96 -14.00
CA SER A 245 9.88 1.98 -14.06
C SER A 245 10.50 3.31 -13.62
N ARG A 246 9.72 4.40 -13.64
CA ARG A 246 10.07 5.70 -13.04
C ARG A 246 9.46 5.89 -11.65
N ALA A 247 9.05 4.79 -11.06
CA ALA A 247 8.53 4.73 -9.72
C ALA A 247 9.39 3.78 -8.90
N VAL A 248 9.21 3.84 -7.59
CA VAL A 248 9.70 2.84 -6.64
C VAL A 248 8.51 1.94 -6.28
N PRO A 249 8.19 0.91 -7.10
CA PRO A 249 7.22 -0.10 -6.74
C PRO A 249 7.74 -0.93 -5.56
N MET A 250 6.91 -1.08 -4.53
CA MET A 250 7.17 -1.94 -3.39
C MET A 250 6.11 -3.04 -3.28
N PHE A 251 6.50 -4.29 -3.53
CA PHE A 251 5.67 -5.45 -3.16
C PHE A 251 6.04 -5.88 -1.76
N THR A 252 5.06 -6.05 -0.88
CA THR A 252 5.25 -6.03 0.55
C THR A 252 4.25 -7.00 1.20
N ALA A 253 4.53 -7.58 2.37
CA ALA A 253 3.61 -8.52 3.03
C ALA A 253 3.48 -8.28 4.54
N ALA A 254 2.25 -8.29 5.07
CA ALA A 254 1.96 -7.82 6.43
C ALA A 254 2.43 -8.75 7.57
N HIS A 255 2.54 -10.06 7.33
CA HIS A 255 2.82 -11.03 8.38
C HIS A 255 4.22 -11.64 8.34
N LEU A 256 4.86 -11.77 7.17
CA LEU A 256 6.22 -12.29 7.01
C LEU A 256 6.84 -11.61 5.77
N PHE A 257 7.48 -10.46 5.97
CA PHE A 257 7.73 -9.48 4.93
C PHE A 257 8.82 -9.93 3.93
N GLY A 258 8.49 -9.91 2.64
CA GLY A 258 9.47 -9.74 1.55
C GLY A 258 9.16 -8.39 0.89
N ALA A 259 10.12 -7.46 0.90
CA ALA A 259 10.01 -6.24 0.09
C ALA A 259 10.77 -6.41 -1.21
N PHE A 260 10.18 -5.90 -2.29
CA PHE A 260 10.90 -5.63 -3.53
C PHE A 260 11.06 -4.12 -3.65
N LEU A 261 12.28 -3.62 -3.79
CA LEU A 261 12.51 -2.22 -4.15
C LEU A 261 13.07 -2.20 -5.56
N ILE A 262 12.40 -1.51 -6.48
CA ILE A 262 13.01 -1.25 -7.79
C ILE A 262 13.73 0.10 -7.67
N LEU A 263 15.05 0.02 -7.56
CA LEU A 263 15.94 1.17 -7.69
C LEU A 263 16.40 1.20 -9.14
N HIS A 264 16.08 2.27 -9.86
CA HIS A 264 16.67 2.49 -11.17
C HIS A 264 17.86 3.44 -11.01
N GLU A 265 19.07 2.94 -11.26
CA GLU A 265 20.19 3.80 -11.62
C GLU A 265 19.91 4.31 -13.04
N THR A 266 19.77 5.62 -13.21
CA THR A 266 19.88 6.25 -14.52
C THR A 266 21.36 6.20 -14.91
N GLN A 267 21.72 5.33 -15.87
CA GLN A 267 22.93 5.53 -16.68
C GLN A 267 22.64 6.52 -17.80
#